data_AF-A0A0Q9CWA7-F1
#
_entry.id   AF-A0A0Q9CWA7-F1
#
_cell.length_a   1.000
_cell.length_b   1.000
_cell.length_c   1.000
_cell.angle_alpha   90.00
_cell.angle_beta   90.00
_cell.angle_gamma   90.00
#
_symmetry.space_group_name_H-M   'P 1'
#
loop_
_entity.id
_entity.type
_entity.pdbx_description
1 polymer ?
#
loop_
_entity_poly.entity_id
_entity_poly.type
_entity_poly.pdbx_seq_one_letter_code
_entity_poly.pdbx_strand_id
1 'polypeptide(L)'
;MAIKTIHEARFVLFDDDTRLAFITSFDGPWDAYMDDFFNSGPTLALFDLIFRHTEGYAGLPDLATEKAFVLGAQERAAAYARNYPGTVKEILKAQRVNAAFQKVLDHPDAAAALQHPALQPLLDEAGD
;
A
#
# COMPACT_ATOMS: atom_id res chain seq x y z
N MET A 1 8.43 -4.45 -10.97
CA MET A 1 7.99 -4.98 -9.65
C MET A 1 6.71 -4.26 -9.26
N ALA A 2 5.83 -4.89 -8.48
CA ALA A 2 4.69 -4.18 -7.89
C ALA A 2 5.17 -3.09 -6.91
N ILE A 3 4.41 -2.00 -6.81
CA ILE A 3 4.69 -0.86 -5.92
C ILE A 3 4.60 -1.35 -4.47
N LYS A 4 5.63 -1.05 -3.65
CA LYS A 4 5.75 -1.57 -2.27
C LYS A 4 5.36 -0.57 -1.18
N THR A 5 4.82 0.56 -1.60
CA THR A 5 4.47 1.72 -0.74
C THR A 5 2.97 1.95 -0.70
N ILE A 6 2.16 1.23 -1.47
CA ILE A 6 0.70 1.33 -1.46
C ILE A 6 0.13 0.53 -0.30
N HIS A 7 -0.70 1.17 0.52
CA HIS A 7 -1.55 0.52 1.52
C HIS A 7 -2.84 -0.01 0.88
N GLU A 8 -3.49 0.82 0.07
CA GLU A 8 -4.70 0.46 -0.68
C GLU A 8 -4.80 1.22 -2.00
N ALA A 9 -5.49 0.60 -2.97
CA ALA A 9 -5.91 1.22 -4.21
C ALA A 9 -7.34 0.79 -4.52
N ARG A 10 -8.20 1.76 -4.84
CA ARG A 10 -9.60 1.51 -5.19
C ARG A 10 -10.03 2.32 -6.41
N PHE A 11 -10.87 1.70 -7.22
CA PHE A 11 -11.53 2.28 -8.36
C PHE A 11 -13.02 2.26 -8.08
N VAL A 12 -13.67 3.43 -8.16
CA VAL A 12 -15.08 3.59 -7.84
C VAL A 12 -15.76 4.27 -9.01
N LEU A 13 -16.75 3.60 -9.60
CA LEU A 13 -17.69 4.24 -10.50
C LEU A 13 -18.73 4.98 -9.66
N PHE A 14 -19.02 6.21 -10.04
CA PHE A 14 -20.01 7.06 -9.39
C PHE A 14 -20.67 7.95 -10.43
N ASP A 15 -21.72 8.68 -10.01
CA ASP A 15 -22.48 9.55 -10.90
C ASP A 15 -23.07 8.76 -12.09
N ASP A 16 -23.94 7.79 -11.77
CA ASP A 16 -24.56 6.86 -12.73
C ASP A 16 -23.54 6.17 -13.67
N ASP A 17 -22.43 5.71 -13.10
CA ASP A 17 -21.30 5.07 -13.79
C ASP A 17 -20.62 5.93 -14.88
N THR A 18 -20.83 7.25 -14.85
CA THR A 18 -20.22 8.17 -15.83
C THR A 18 -18.87 8.72 -15.37
N ARG A 19 -18.52 8.57 -14.08
CA ARG A 19 -17.26 9.08 -13.51
C ARG A 19 -16.51 7.99 -12.76
N LEU A 20 -15.18 8.02 -12.90
CA LEU A 20 -14.26 7.11 -12.22
C LEU A 20 -13.46 7.87 -11.16
N ALA A 21 -13.51 7.42 -9.91
CA ALA A 21 -12.60 7.84 -8.86
C ALA A 21 -11.52 6.76 -8.66
N PHE A 22 -10.26 7.14 -8.86
CA PHE A 22 -9.10 6.36 -8.46
C PHE A 22 -8.53 6.92 -7.17
N ILE A 23 -8.50 6.11 -6.11
CA ILE A 23 -8.10 6.56 -4.78
C ILE A 23 -7.07 5.61 -4.19
N THR A 24 -5.97 6.17 -3.71
CA THR A 24 -4.87 5.41 -3.11
C THR A 24 -4.41 6.03 -1.82
N SER A 25 -4.00 5.20 -0.87
CA SER A 25 -3.16 5.62 0.24
C SER A 25 -1.82 4.91 0.17
N PHE A 26 -0.75 5.66 0.39
CA PHE A 26 0.63 5.20 0.17
C PHE A 26 1.59 5.83 1.19
N ASP A 27 2.84 5.38 1.15
CA ASP A 27 3.95 5.92 1.92
C ASP A 27 4.73 6.98 1.15
N GLY A 28 5.20 7.99 1.86
CA GLY A 28 6.07 9.01 1.30
C GLY A 28 5.33 10.09 0.51
N PRO A 29 6.10 10.96 -0.18
CA PRO A 29 5.54 12.07 -0.93
C PRO A 29 4.89 11.60 -2.24
N TRP A 30 3.97 12.41 -2.74
CA TRP A 30 3.24 12.16 -3.98
C TRP A 30 4.16 11.92 -5.19
N ASP A 31 5.22 12.72 -5.37
CA ASP A 31 6.12 12.56 -6.52
C ASP A 31 6.83 11.21 -6.51
N ALA A 32 7.31 10.74 -5.34
CA ALA A 32 7.93 9.43 -5.24
C ALA A 32 6.94 8.29 -5.52
N TYR A 33 5.69 8.45 -5.08
CA TYR A 33 4.63 7.51 -5.41
C TYR A 33 4.33 7.46 -6.92
N MET A 34 4.24 8.61 -7.58
CA MET A 34 4.03 8.66 -9.03
C MET A 34 5.24 8.08 -9.78
N ASP A 35 6.47 8.34 -9.32
CA ASP A 35 7.66 7.75 -9.93
C ASP A 35 7.67 6.21 -9.78
N ASP A 36 7.36 5.68 -8.59
CA ASP A 36 7.20 4.24 -8.38
C ASP A 36 6.10 3.65 -9.27
N PHE A 37 5.00 4.39 -9.40
CA PHE A 37 3.85 4.04 -10.21
C PHE A 37 4.24 3.81 -11.68
N PHE A 38 4.91 4.80 -12.28
CA PHE A 38 5.26 4.74 -13.69
C PHE A 38 6.45 3.83 -14.00
N ASN A 39 7.32 3.55 -13.02
CA ASN A 39 8.39 2.56 -13.18
C ASN A 39 7.91 1.11 -12.97
N SER A 40 6.61 0.91 -12.73
CA SER A 40 6.01 -0.41 -12.52
C SER A 40 5.21 -0.86 -13.74
N GLY A 41 5.83 -1.66 -14.63
CA GLY A 41 5.17 -2.22 -15.82
C GLY A 41 3.81 -2.89 -15.56
N PRO A 42 3.63 -3.71 -14.52
CA PRO A 42 2.31 -4.26 -14.17
C PRO A 42 1.27 -3.18 -13.81
N THR A 43 1.70 -2.10 -13.16
CA THR A 43 0.78 -1.03 -12.75
C THR A 43 0.40 -0.14 -13.93
N LEU A 44 1.34 0.13 -14.84
CA LEU A 44 1.05 0.77 -16.13
C LEU A 44 -0.01 -0.01 -16.93
N ALA A 45 0.16 -1.33 -17.04
CA ALA A 45 -0.81 -2.17 -17.75
C ALA A 45 -2.21 -2.16 -17.11
N LEU A 46 -2.27 -2.13 -15.77
CA LEU A 46 -3.54 -1.99 -15.04
C LEU A 46 -4.22 -0.65 -15.34
N PHE A 47 -3.45 0.43 -15.39
CA PHE A 47 -4.00 1.75 -15.67
C PHE A 47 -4.46 1.89 -17.11
N ASP A 48 -3.70 1.37 -18.07
CA ASP A 48 -4.13 1.36 -19.46
C ASP A 48 -5.44 0.57 -19.63
N LEU A 49 -5.56 -0.57 -18.95
CA LEU A 49 -6.79 -1.37 -18.93
C LEU A 49 -8.00 -0.59 -18.40
N ILE A 50 -7.80 0.29 -17.42
CA ILE A 50 -8.88 1.02 -16.74
C ILE A 50 -9.15 2.37 -17.44
N PHE A 51 -8.14 3.22 -17.59
CA PHE A 51 -8.27 4.58 -18.08
C PHE A 51 -8.58 4.67 -19.57
N ARG A 52 -8.37 3.61 -20.36
CA ARG A 52 -8.90 3.55 -21.74
C ARG A 52 -10.43 3.67 -21.84
N HIS A 53 -11.13 3.53 -20.73
CA HIS A 53 -12.58 3.72 -20.63
C HIS A 53 -12.97 5.13 -20.17
N THR A 54 -12.00 6.03 -19.98
CA THR A 54 -12.22 7.41 -19.55
C THR A 54 -11.99 8.40 -20.68
N GLU A 55 -12.69 9.55 -20.65
CA GLU A 55 -12.50 10.61 -21.63
C GLU A 55 -11.11 11.26 -21.49
N GLY A 56 -10.48 11.60 -22.63
CA GLY A 56 -9.20 12.29 -22.65
C GLY A 56 -7.97 11.38 -22.46
N TYR A 57 -8.14 10.10 -22.16
CA TYR A 57 -7.03 9.14 -22.12
C TYR A 57 -6.63 8.73 -23.55
N ALA A 58 -5.35 8.92 -23.88
CA ALA A 58 -4.81 8.66 -25.22
C ALA A 58 -3.87 7.43 -25.30
N GLY A 59 -3.89 6.57 -24.27
CA GLY A 59 -2.95 5.47 -24.12
C GLY A 59 -1.75 5.85 -23.26
N LEU A 60 -0.65 5.09 -23.41
CA LEU A 60 0.60 5.28 -22.69
C LEU A 60 1.74 5.82 -23.60
N PRO A 61 1.67 7.05 -24.15
CA PRO A 61 2.72 7.58 -25.03
C PRO A 61 4.03 7.88 -24.30
N ASP A 62 3.99 8.48 -23.09
CA ASP A 62 5.18 8.81 -22.31
C ASP A 62 4.85 9.20 -20.84
N LEU A 63 5.84 9.09 -19.95
CA LEU A 63 5.71 9.41 -18.53
C LEU A 63 5.06 10.77 -18.23
N ALA A 64 5.41 11.81 -19.00
CA ALA A 64 4.98 13.17 -18.72
C ALA A 64 3.50 13.36 -19.09
N THR A 65 3.07 12.78 -20.22
CA THR A 65 1.68 12.81 -20.69
C THR A 65 0.76 12.10 -19.68
N GLU A 66 1.17 10.96 -19.15
CA GLU A 66 0.34 10.19 -18.22
C GLU A 66 0.30 10.86 -16.84
N LYS A 67 1.42 11.43 -16.39
CA LYS A 67 1.46 12.26 -15.18
C LYS A 67 0.53 13.46 -15.35
N ALA A 68 0.55 14.13 -16.50
CA ALA A 68 -0.35 15.25 -16.77
C ALA A 68 -1.83 14.84 -16.77
N PHE A 69 -2.16 13.68 -17.35
CA PHE A 69 -3.53 13.14 -17.34
C PHE A 69 -4.03 12.87 -15.91
N VAL A 70 -3.24 12.14 -15.10
CA VAL A 70 -3.62 11.83 -13.70
C VAL A 70 -3.71 13.09 -12.85
N LEU A 71 -2.74 14.02 -12.98
CA LEU A 71 -2.74 15.27 -12.22
C LEU A 71 -3.85 16.22 -12.66
N GLY A 72 -4.21 16.21 -13.95
CA GLY A 72 -5.28 17.05 -14.50
C GLY A 72 -6.66 16.72 -13.93
N ALA A 73 -6.84 15.49 -13.44
CA ALA A 73 -8.05 15.03 -12.77
C ALA A 73 -7.91 14.96 -11.23
N GLN A 74 -6.78 15.38 -10.66
CA GLN A 74 -6.52 15.26 -9.23
C GLN A 74 -7.35 16.27 -8.43
N GLU A 75 -8.11 15.75 -7.48
CA GLU A 75 -8.89 16.55 -6.54
C GLU A 75 -8.30 16.52 -5.13
N ARG A 76 -8.38 17.64 -4.41
CA ARG A 76 -7.91 17.72 -3.01
C ARG A 76 -8.91 17.02 -2.10
N ALA A 77 -8.45 16.03 -1.33
CA ALA A 77 -9.25 15.39 -0.30
C ALA A 77 -9.76 16.41 0.73
N ALA A 78 -11.07 16.38 1.00
CA ALA A 78 -11.69 17.22 2.03
C ALA A 78 -11.37 16.75 3.46
N ALA A 79 -11.18 15.45 3.64
CA ALA A 79 -10.74 14.83 4.88
C ALA A 79 -9.98 13.54 4.57
N TYR A 80 -9.02 13.21 5.43
CA TYR A 80 -8.30 11.94 5.38
C TYR A 80 -7.97 11.52 6.81
N ALA A 81 -8.29 10.28 7.16
CA ALA A 81 -7.98 9.70 8.45
C ALA A 81 -7.28 8.36 8.25
N ARG A 82 -6.12 8.19 8.89
CA ARG A 82 -5.40 6.93 8.98
C ARG A 82 -5.27 6.58 10.47
N ASN A 83 -6.15 5.70 10.95
CA ASN A 83 -6.23 5.38 12.38
C ASN A 83 -5.05 4.53 12.87
N TYR A 84 -4.44 3.76 11.97
CA TYR A 84 -3.29 2.91 12.28
C TYR A 84 -2.05 3.43 11.55
N PRO A 85 -1.03 3.93 12.28
CA PRO A 85 0.19 4.43 11.68
C PRO A 85 1.11 3.30 11.22
N GLY A 86 2.13 3.65 10.45
CA GLY A 86 3.15 2.72 9.96
C GLY A 86 3.23 2.73 8.44
N THR A 87 4.44 2.57 7.94
CA THR A 87 4.72 2.31 6.54
C THR A 87 4.42 0.87 6.18
N VAL A 88 4.14 0.58 4.91
CA VAL A 88 4.00 -0.79 4.38
C VAL A 88 5.22 -1.63 4.77
N LYS A 89 6.43 -1.04 4.72
CA LYS A 89 7.66 -1.72 5.12
C LYS A 89 7.67 -2.12 6.60
N GLU A 90 7.24 -1.23 7.49
CA GLU A 90 7.14 -1.48 8.92
C GLU A 90 6.09 -2.54 9.23
N ILE A 91 4.90 -2.43 8.63
CA ILE A 91 3.80 -3.38 8.80
C ILE A 91 4.23 -4.78 8.35
N LEU A 92 4.80 -4.91 7.15
CA LEU A 92 5.29 -6.19 6.65
C LEU A 92 6.44 -6.75 7.51
N LYS A 93 7.28 -5.89 8.10
CA LYS A 93 8.32 -6.32 9.04
C LYS A 93 7.68 -6.85 10.33
N ALA A 94 6.71 -6.14 10.90
CA ALA A 94 6.00 -6.56 12.11
C ALA A 94 5.35 -7.93 11.92
N GLN A 95 4.68 -8.15 10.78
CA GLN A 95 4.11 -9.45 10.43
C GLN A 95 5.16 -10.56 10.35
N ARG A 96 6.32 -10.30 9.74
CA ARG A 96 7.43 -11.28 9.67
C ARG A 96 8.03 -11.55 11.04
N VAL A 97 8.15 -10.54 11.90
CA VAL A 97 8.64 -10.70 13.27
C VAL A 97 7.65 -11.55 14.07
N ASN A 98 6.34 -11.27 14.00
CA ASN A 98 5.33 -12.09 14.65
C ASN A 98 5.40 -13.54 14.14
N ALA A 99 5.44 -13.76 12.83
CA ALA A 99 5.54 -15.11 12.27
C ALA A 99 6.82 -15.85 12.71
N ALA A 100 7.94 -15.15 12.86
CA ALA A 100 9.17 -15.73 13.41
C ALA A 100 9.02 -16.06 14.89
N PHE A 101 8.35 -15.21 15.66
CA PHE A 101 8.06 -15.43 17.07
C PHE A 101 7.15 -16.63 17.28
N GLN A 102 6.09 -16.81 16.48
CA GLN A 102 5.24 -18.00 16.53
C GLN A 102 6.05 -19.29 16.34
N LYS A 103 7.03 -19.31 15.43
CA LYS A 103 7.94 -20.46 15.27
C LYS A 103 8.83 -20.72 16.50
N VAL A 104 9.17 -19.68 17.26
CA VAL A 104 9.87 -19.84 18.54
C VAL A 104 8.93 -20.50 19.53
N LEU A 105 7.67 -20.06 19.63
CA LEU A 105 6.66 -20.64 20.53
C LEU A 105 6.39 -22.13 20.22
N ASP A 106 6.36 -22.50 18.94
CA ASP A 106 6.14 -23.89 18.50
C ASP A 106 7.33 -24.83 18.76
N HIS A 107 8.50 -24.29 19.11
CA HIS A 107 9.70 -25.09 19.33
C HIS A 107 9.58 -25.88 20.66
N PRO A 108 9.96 -27.17 20.73
CA PRO A 108 9.86 -27.97 21.96
C PRO A 108 10.56 -27.34 23.18
N ASP A 109 11.67 -26.65 22.94
CA ASP A 109 12.46 -25.98 23.99
C ASP A 109 12.02 -24.54 24.30
N ALA A 110 10.93 -24.05 23.68
CA ALA A 110 10.46 -22.67 23.84
C ALA A 110 10.19 -22.32 25.31
N ALA A 111 9.53 -23.23 26.04
CA ALA A 111 9.18 -23.01 27.43
C ALA A 111 10.40 -22.76 28.33
N ALA A 112 11.56 -23.33 28.02
CA ALA A 112 12.79 -23.05 28.74
C ALA A 112 13.42 -21.72 28.29
N ALA A 113 13.47 -21.48 26.97
CA ALA A 113 14.06 -20.26 26.39
C ALA A 113 13.32 -18.98 26.81
N LEU A 114 12.00 -19.06 26.96
CA LEU A 114 11.12 -17.91 27.23
C LEU A 114 11.02 -17.54 28.72
N GLN A 115 11.66 -18.30 29.63
CA GLN A 115 11.66 -17.98 31.08
C GLN A 115 12.47 -16.73 31.45
N HIS A 116 13.31 -16.22 30.53
CA HIS A 116 14.18 -15.11 30.83
C HIS A 116 13.36 -13.80 31.04
N PRO A 117 13.48 -13.10 32.17
CA PRO A 117 12.66 -11.91 32.48
C PRO A 117 12.71 -10.79 31.43
N ALA A 118 13.83 -10.67 30.69
CA ALA A 118 13.95 -9.70 29.60
C ALA A 118 12.96 -9.94 28.44
N LEU A 119 12.36 -11.13 28.34
CA LEU A 119 11.35 -11.45 27.35
C LEU A 119 9.93 -11.10 27.80
N GLN A 120 9.74 -10.74 29.08
CA GLN A 120 8.41 -10.47 29.64
C GLN A 120 7.63 -9.41 28.82
N PRO A 121 8.21 -8.25 28.42
CA PRO A 121 7.46 -7.28 27.64
C PRO A 121 7.01 -7.81 26.27
N LEU A 122 7.79 -8.71 25.66
CA LEU A 122 7.44 -9.34 24.39
C LEU A 122 6.35 -10.39 24.58
N LEU A 123 6.39 -11.14 25.68
CA LEU A 123 5.40 -12.16 26.03
C LEU A 123 4.06 -11.54 26.43
N ASP A 124 4.09 -10.42 27.16
CA ASP A 124 2.89 -9.67 27.54
C ASP A 124 2.14 -9.19 26.29
N GLU A 125 2.85 -8.56 25.33
CA GLU A 125 2.27 -8.09 24.07
C GLU A 125 1.76 -9.23 23.17
N ALA A 126 2.39 -10.41 23.22
CA ALA A 126 2.01 -11.54 22.38
C ALA A 126 0.83 -12.37 22.94
N GLY A 127 0.41 -12.10 24.18
CA GLY A 127 -0.67 -12.83 24.86
C GLY A 127 -2.09 -12.32 24.59
N ASP A 128 -2.23 -11.15 23.96
CA ASP A 128 -3.50 -10.51 23.58
C ASP A 128 -4.05 -10.99 22.22
#